data_AF-A0A0D9VEI8-F1
#
_entry.id   AF-A0A0D9VEI8-F1
#
_cell.length_a   1.000
_cell.length_b   1.000
_cell.length_c   1.000
_cell.angle_alpha   90.00
_cell.angle_beta   90.00
_cell.angle_gamma   90.00
#
_symmetry.space_group_name_H-M   'P 1'
#
loop_
_entity.id
_entity.type
_entity.pdbx_description
1 polymer ?
#
loop_
_entity_poly.entity_id
_entity_poly.type
_entity_poly.pdbx_seq_one_letter_code
_entity_poly.pdbx_strand_id
1 'polypeptide(L)'
;MQKAHKWFKADYNDKSFTLEYLWKELKDQPKWRRIMDNESNNKRTKVSESGAYMSSSNQDTDEDTRSKEKRPEGQKKAKAKLKGKPSQDLVLFNEAVQVRAVAVLKSAEATTKLAEAKKEQARVEKYMTYLNLLEKDTLSFSEAKKERHDAILEKIANELAEE
;
A
#
# COMPACT_ATOMS: atom_id res chain seq x y z
N MET A 1 -27.51 -17.84 0.93
CA MET A 1 -27.36 -16.43 1.36
C MET A 1 -28.27 -16.01 2.52
N GLN A 2 -29.55 -16.41 2.58
CA GLN A 2 -30.48 -15.97 3.66
C GLN A 2 -30.01 -16.33 5.09
N LYS A 3 -29.40 -17.51 5.28
CA LYS A 3 -28.84 -17.93 6.57
C LYS A 3 -27.71 -16.99 7.05
N ALA A 4 -26.80 -16.62 6.15
CA ALA A 4 -25.68 -15.71 6.45
C ALA A 4 -26.16 -14.29 6.83
N HIS A 5 -27.22 -13.80 6.17
CA HIS A 5 -27.83 -12.50 6.52
C HIS A 5 -28.43 -12.51 7.93
N LYS A 6 -29.09 -13.60 8.32
CA LYS A 6 -29.67 -13.74 9.67
C LYS A 6 -28.58 -13.74 10.74
N TRP A 7 -27.47 -14.45 10.50
CA TRP A 7 -26.32 -14.45 11.41
C TRP A 7 -25.68 -13.07 11.54
N PHE A 8 -25.38 -12.41 10.41
CA PHE A 8 -24.77 -11.08 10.44
C PHE A 8 -25.65 -10.02 11.12
N LYS A 9 -26.96 -10.06 10.89
CA LYS A 9 -27.91 -9.14 11.53
C LYS A 9 -28.00 -9.35 13.04
N ALA A 10 -27.85 -10.59 13.52
CA ALA A 10 -27.84 -10.90 14.95
C ALA A 10 -26.64 -10.27 15.67
N ASP A 11 -25.48 -10.22 15.01
CA ASP A 11 -24.23 -9.76 15.64
C ASP A 11 -23.97 -8.24 15.47
N TYR A 12 -24.55 -7.60 14.45
CA TYR A 12 -24.13 -6.24 14.01
C TYR A 12 -25.23 -5.17 14.00
N ASN A 13 -26.26 -5.27 14.85
CA ASN A 13 -27.32 -4.26 15.03
C ASN A 13 -27.92 -3.75 13.71
N ASP A 14 -28.38 -4.69 12.88
CA ASP A 14 -29.15 -4.42 11.66
C ASP A 14 -28.45 -3.56 10.58
N LYS A 15 -27.11 -3.46 10.66
CA LYS A 15 -26.29 -2.83 9.62
C LYS A 15 -26.42 -3.58 8.28
N SER A 16 -26.37 -2.84 7.18
CA SER A 16 -26.43 -3.39 5.82
C SER A 16 -25.27 -4.37 5.57
N PHE A 17 -25.57 -5.58 5.09
CA PHE A 17 -24.58 -6.61 4.79
C PHE A 17 -23.79 -6.26 3.53
N THR A 18 -22.74 -5.45 3.69
CA THR A 18 -21.87 -4.95 2.60
C THR A 18 -21.22 -6.07 1.80
N LEU A 19 -21.04 -7.25 2.40
CA LEU A 19 -20.50 -8.42 1.73
C LEU A 19 -21.40 -8.90 0.57
N GLU A 20 -22.71 -8.65 0.62
CA GLU A 20 -23.62 -9.01 -0.48
C GLU A 20 -23.29 -8.24 -1.76
N TYR A 21 -22.99 -6.95 -1.62
CA TYR A 21 -22.65 -6.09 -2.75
C TYR A 21 -21.34 -6.54 -3.40
N LEU A 22 -20.31 -6.79 -2.59
CA LEU A 22 -19.03 -7.29 -3.06
C LEU A 22 -19.16 -8.66 -3.72
N TRP A 23 -19.98 -9.56 -3.16
CA TRP A 23 -20.21 -10.88 -3.73
C TRP A 23 -20.98 -10.83 -5.06
N LYS A 24 -21.98 -9.95 -5.20
CA LYS A 24 -22.70 -9.74 -6.47
C LYS A 24 -21.76 -9.29 -7.59
N GLU A 25 -20.80 -8.42 -7.28
CA GLU A 25 -19.82 -7.94 -8.26
C GLU A 25 -18.77 -9.00 -8.62
N LEU A 26 -18.34 -9.79 -7.63
CA LEU A 26 -17.27 -10.77 -7.79
C LEU A 26 -17.72 -12.08 -8.44
N LYS A 27 -18.94 -12.57 -8.18
CA LYS A 27 -19.41 -13.88 -8.69
C LYS A 27 -19.39 -13.97 -10.22
N ASP A 28 -19.57 -12.82 -10.86
CA ASP A 28 -19.71 -12.67 -12.31
C ASP A 28 -18.34 -12.51 -13.02
N GLN A 29 -17.24 -12.51 -12.27
CA GLN A 29 -15.91 -12.52 -12.86
C GLN A 29 -15.56 -13.88 -13.49
N PRO A 30 -14.82 -13.93 -14.61
CA PRO A 30 -14.48 -15.16 -15.33
C PRO A 30 -13.77 -16.22 -14.47
N LYS A 31 -13.01 -15.78 -13.46
CA LYS A 31 -12.33 -16.65 -12.50
C LYS A 31 -13.31 -17.43 -11.62
N TRP A 32 -14.38 -16.78 -11.18
CA TRP A 32 -15.34 -17.34 -10.23
C TRP A 32 -16.50 -18.05 -10.91
N ARG A 33 -16.98 -17.58 -12.08
CA ARG A 33 -17.99 -18.30 -12.89
C ARG A 33 -17.59 -19.74 -13.18
N ARG A 34 -16.35 -19.96 -13.63
CA ARG A 34 -15.83 -21.30 -13.92
C ARG A 34 -15.84 -22.22 -12.71
N ILE A 35 -15.72 -21.68 -11.50
CA ILE A 35 -15.71 -22.48 -10.27
C ILE A 35 -17.15 -22.86 -9.91
N MET A 36 -18.08 -21.90 -10.00
CA MET A 36 -19.51 -22.12 -9.72
C MET A 36 -20.16 -23.07 -10.74
N ASP A 37 -19.84 -22.93 -12.03
CA ASP A 37 -20.37 -23.78 -13.10
C ASP A 37 -19.79 -25.21 -13.06
N ASN A 38 -18.60 -25.39 -12.47
CA ASN A 38 -17.97 -26.70 -12.32
C ASN A 38 -18.40 -27.42 -11.03
N GLU A 39 -19.17 -26.79 -10.15
CA GLU A 39 -19.66 -27.43 -8.93
C GLU A 39 -20.69 -28.53 -9.25
N SER A 40 -21.46 -28.39 -10.34
CA SER A 40 -22.36 -29.43 -10.86
C SER A 40 -21.67 -30.49 -11.71
N ASN A 41 -20.44 -30.21 -12.19
CA ASN A 41 -19.75 -31.00 -13.21
C ASN A 41 -18.45 -31.62 -12.71
N ASN A 42 -18.22 -31.58 -11.39
CA ASN A 42 -17.04 -32.16 -10.80
C ASN A 42 -17.16 -33.70 -10.86
N LYS A 43 -16.53 -34.32 -11.86
CA LYS A 43 -16.41 -35.78 -12.01
C LYS A 43 -15.73 -36.48 -10.83
N ARG A 44 -15.33 -35.75 -9.78
CA ARG A 44 -14.63 -36.24 -8.60
C ARG A 44 -15.53 -36.36 -7.35
N THR A 45 -16.82 -36.61 -7.54
CA THR A 45 -17.71 -37.10 -6.46
C THR A 45 -18.15 -38.54 -6.79
N LYS A 46 -17.19 -39.47 -6.83
CA LYS A 46 -17.48 -40.91 -6.80
C LYS A 46 -17.53 -41.36 -5.34
N VAL A 47 -18.53 -40.88 -4.61
CA VAL A 47 -19.01 -41.57 -3.41
C VAL A 47 -20.52 -41.37 -3.39
N SER A 48 -21.24 -42.38 -3.86
CA SER A 48 -22.62 -42.59 -3.41
C SER A 48 -22.56 -42.99 -1.94
N GLU A 49 -23.63 -42.71 -1.20
CA GLU A 49 -23.77 -42.98 0.24
C GLU A 49 -23.55 -44.46 0.64
N SER A 50 -23.43 -45.37 -0.33
CA SER A 50 -23.18 -46.81 -0.12
C SER A 50 -21.76 -47.28 -0.52
N GLY A 51 -20.82 -46.37 -0.83
CA GLY A 51 -19.37 -46.69 -0.82
C GLY A 51 -18.88 -47.80 -1.77
N ALA A 52 -19.56 -48.10 -2.88
CA ALA A 52 -19.14 -49.14 -3.83
C ALA A 52 -18.49 -48.55 -5.09
N TYR A 53 -17.33 -49.10 -5.49
CA TYR A 53 -16.62 -48.74 -6.73
C TYR A 53 -17.34 -49.31 -7.96
N MET A 54 -17.73 -48.46 -8.91
CA MET A 54 -18.12 -48.92 -10.25
C MET A 54 -16.87 -49.21 -11.08
N SER A 55 -16.51 -50.48 -11.20
CA SER A 55 -15.55 -50.98 -12.19
C SER A 55 -16.28 -51.25 -13.51
N SER A 56 -15.83 -50.64 -14.61
CA SER A 56 -16.25 -50.92 -16.00
C SER A 56 -15.08 -50.51 -16.90
N SER A 57 -14.21 -51.46 -17.23
CA SER A 57 -14.19 -52.27 -18.47
C SER A 57 -13.37 -51.57 -19.56
N ASN A 58 -12.12 -52.02 -19.73
CA ASN A 58 -11.23 -51.63 -20.83
C ASN A 58 -11.68 -52.34 -22.11
N GLN A 59 -11.90 -51.58 -23.18
CA GLN A 59 -11.76 -52.06 -24.54
C GLN A 59 -10.73 -51.19 -25.27
N ASP A 60 -9.59 -51.81 -25.57
CA ASP A 60 -8.70 -51.40 -26.66
C ASP A 60 -9.35 -51.82 -27.98
N THR A 61 -9.43 -50.90 -28.95
CA THR A 61 -9.49 -51.25 -30.38
C THR A 61 -9.09 -50.02 -31.20
N ASP A 62 -8.01 -50.20 -31.96
CA ASP A 62 -7.44 -49.30 -32.97
C ASP A 62 -8.48 -48.86 -34.01
N GLU A 63 -8.50 -47.56 -34.35
CA GLU A 63 -8.91 -47.07 -35.67
C GLU A 63 -8.13 -45.79 -36.01
N ASP A 64 -7.21 -45.93 -36.95
CA ASP A 64 -6.28 -44.93 -37.48
C ASP A 64 -7.04 -43.96 -38.41
N THR A 65 -7.83 -43.06 -37.83
CA THR A 65 -8.42 -41.93 -38.54
C THR A 65 -7.52 -40.69 -38.42
N ARG A 66 -6.63 -40.59 -39.40
CA ARG A 66 -5.76 -39.47 -39.75
C ARG A 66 -6.45 -38.10 -39.66
N SER A 67 -6.42 -37.50 -38.47
CA SER A 67 -6.37 -36.04 -38.32
C SER A 67 -5.08 -35.71 -37.55
N LYS A 68 -4.06 -35.19 -38.26
CA LYS A 68 -2.89 -34.62 -37.61
C LYS A 68 -3.29 -33.27 -37.02
N GLU A 69 -4.04 -33.29 -35.93
CA GLU A 69 -4.23 -32.11 -35.10
C GLU A 69 -2.83 -31.69 -34.60
N LYS A 70 -2.32 -30.58 -35.15
CA LYS A 70 -1.04 -30.02 -34.73
C LYS A 70 -1.16 -29.67 -33.26
N ARG A 71 -0.53 -30.49 -32.40
CA ARG A 71 -0.39 -30.20 -30.98
C ARG A 71 0.03 -28.73 -30.80
N PRO A 72 -0.64 -27.95 -29.93
CA PRO A 72 -0.30 -26.55 -29.73
C PRO A 72 1.18 -26.43 -29.32
N GLU A 73 1.84 -25.38 -29.79
CA GLU A 73 3.26 -25.15 -29.51
C GLU A 73 3.53 -25.28 -28.01
N GLY A 74 4.48 -26.16 -27.64
CA GLY A 74 4.79 -26.44 -26.25
C GLY A 74 5.10 -25.16 -25.47
N GLN A 75 4.63 -25.12 -24.22
CA GLN A 75 4.68 -23.96 -23.31
C GLN A 75 6.03 -23.23 -23.27
N LYS A 76 7.16 -23.96 -23.43
CA LYS A 76 8.52 -23.39 -23.48
C LYS A 76 8.76 -22.48 -24.68
N LYS A 77 8.24 -22.81 -25.87
CA LYS A 77 8.41 -22.01 -27.09
C LYS A 77 7.47 -20.79 -27.11
N ALA A 78 6.24 -20.95 -26.59
CA ALA A 78 5.30 -19.85 -26.41
C ALA A 78 5.78 -18.81 -25.38
N LYS A 79 6.36 -19.26 -24.24
CA LYS A 79 6.96 -18.36 -23.26
C LYS A 79 8.24 -17.68 -23.76
N ALA A 80 8.98 -18.28 -24.70
CA ALA A 80 10.15 -17.64 -25.31
C ALA A 80 9.76 -16.41 -26.17
N LYS A 81 8.61 -16.44 -26.87
CA LYS A 81 8.10 -15.30 -27.66
C LYS A 81 7.62 -14.13 -26.79
N LEU A 82 7.20 -14.39 -25.55
CA LEU A 82 6.73 -13.36 -24.59
C LEU A 82 7.84 -12.72 -23.76
N LYS A 83 9.08 -13.22 -23.82
CA LYS A 83 10.22 -12.68 -23.05
C LYS A 83 10.83 -11.39 -23.63
N GLY A 84 10.31 -10.88 -24.75
CA GLY A 84 10.99 -9.82 -25.52
C GLY A 84 10.59 -8.38 -25.22
N LYS A 85 9.39 -8.12 -24.66
CA LYS A 85 8.94 -6.75 -24.36
C LYS A 85 8.12 -6.72 -23.07
N PRO A 86 8.40 -5.79 -22.14
CA PRO A 86 7.49 -5.55 -21.02
C PRO A 86 6.12 -5.18 -21.59
N SER A 87 5.05 -5.70 -20.97
CA SER A 87 3.69 -5.26 -21.32
C SER A 87 3.58 -3.76 -21.07
N GLN A 88 2.75 -3.07 -21.86
CA GLN A 88 2.50 -1.63 -21.70
C GLN A 88 2.11 -1.30 -20.25
N ASP A 89 1.31 -2.15 -19.61
CA ASP A 89 0.93 -2.04 -18.20
C ASP A 89 2.13 -2.07 -17.23
N LEU A 90 3.14 -2.91 -17.50
CA LEU A 90 4.33 -3.00 -16.67
C LEU A 90 5.23 -1.76 -16.83
N VAL A 91 5.28 -1.20 -18.04
CA VAL A 91 6.00 0.06 -18.31
C VAL A 91 5.33 1.22 -17.57
N LEU A 92 4.00 1.37 -17.71
CA LEU A 92 3.22 2.39 -17.01
C LEU A 92 3.33 2.26 -15.48
N PHE A 93 3.34 1.04 -14.96
CA PHE A 93 3.54 0.79 -13.54
C PHE A 93 4.91 1.27 -13.06
N ASN A 94 5.98 0.95 -13.79
CA ASN A 94 7.34 1.38 -13.44
C ASN A 94 7.49 2.89 -13.50
N GLU A 95 6.93 3.55 -14.52
CA GLU A 95 6.91 5.01 -14.63
C GLU A 95 6.16 5.64 -13.44
N ALA A 96 4.98 5.10 -13.07
CA ALA A 96 4.24 5.58 -11.91
C ALA A 96 5.00 5.40 -10.59
N VAL A 97 5.74 4.29 -10.45
CA VAL A 97 6.62 4.06 -9.28
C VAL A 97 7.74 5.09 -9.23
N GLN A 98 8.39 5.37 -10.36
CA GLN A 98 9.46 6.38 -10.44
C GLN A 98 8.94 7.78 -10.10
N VAL A 99 7.79 8.18 -10.64
CA VAL A 99 7.17 9.48 -10.34
C VAL A 99 6.86 9.60 -8.85
N ARG A 100 6.30 8.55 -8.23
CA ARG A 100 6.05 8.53 -6.78
C ARG A 100 7.35 8.64 -5.98
N ALA A 101 8.40 7.91 -6.36
CA ALA A 101 9.69 7.98 -5.68
C ALA A 101 10.28 9.39 -5.72
N VAL A 102 10.26 10.05 -6.89
CA VAL A 102 10.74 11.43 -7.06
C VAL A 102 9.88 12.41 -6.24
N ALA A 103 8.56 12.23 -6.21
CA ALA A 103 7.66 13.07 -5.42
C ALA A 103 7.94 12.94 -3.92
N VAL A 104 8.18 11.72 -3.43
CA VAL A 104 8.53 11.48 -2.02
C VAL A 104 9.85 12.17 -1.67
N LEU A 105 10.90 12.00 -2.48
CA LEU A 105 12.20 12.65 -2.24
C LEU A 105 12.09 14.17 -2.20
N LYS A 106 11.39 14.77 -3.18
CA LYS A 106 11.16 16.22 -3.21
C LYS A 106 10.37 16.72 -1.99
N SER A 107 9.36 15.97 -1.57
CA SER A 107 8.57 16.34 -0.38
C SER A 107 9.42 16.25 0.90
N ALA A 108 10.27 15.23 1.02
CA ALA A 108 11.20 15.09 2.14
C ALA A 108 12.19 16.26 2.17
N GLU A 109 12.84 16.59 1.05
CA GLU A 109 13.73 17.75 0.94
C GLU A 109 13.03 19.08 1.26
N ALA A 110 11.77 19.23 0.84
CA ALA A 110 10.99 20.42 1.17
C ALA A 110 10.72 20.52 2.68
N THR A 111 10.42 19.39 3.33
CA THR A 111 10.22 19.37 4.79
C THR A 111 11.51 19.64 5.57
N THR A 112 12.66 19.15 5.11
CA THR A 112 13.94 19.42 5.77
C THR A 112 14.33 20.89 5.64
N LYS A 113 14.20 21.46 4.42
CA LYS A 113 14.45 22.90 4.19
C LYS A 113 13.50 23.79 5.01
N LEU A 114 12.23 23.41 5.13
CA LEU A 114 11.29 24.14 5.98
C LEU A 114 11.67 24.07 7.45
N ALA A 115 12.12 22.90 7.93
CA ALA A 115 12.58 22.74 9.31
C ALA A 115 13.85 23.57 9.58
N GLU A 116 14.81 23.58 8.66
CA GLU A 116 16.01 24.43 8.73
C GLU A 116 15.66 25.92 8.72
N ALA A 117 14.78 26.36 7.82
CA ALA A 117 14.35 27.76 7.75
C ALA A 117 13.67 28.22 9.05
N LYS A 118 12.87 27.36 9.69
CA LYS A 118 12.25 27.67 10.99
C LYS A 118 13.28 27.78 12.11
N LYS A 119 14.32 26.93 12.11
CA LYS A 119 15.42 27.04 13.08
C LYS A 119 16.19 28.34 12.89
N GLU A 120 16.52 28.70 11.65
CA GLU A 120 17.22 29.94 11.35
C GLU A 120 16.37 31.17 11.74
N GLN A 121 15.06 31.14 11.47
CA GLN A 121 14.15 32.20 11.92
C GLN A 121 14.17 32.34 13.45
N ALA A 122 14.07 31.23 14.19
CA ALA A 122 14.14 31.26 15.64
C ALA A 122 15.49 31.81 16.15
N ARG A 123 16.60 31.47 15.49
CA ARG A 123 17.94 32.01 15.79
C ARG A 123 18.00 33.53 15.57
N VAL A 124 17.47 34.02 14.45
CA VAL A 124 17.43 35.45 14.15
C VAL A 124 16.57 36.21 15.17
N GLU A 125 15.42 35.65 15.56
CA GLU A 125 14.57 36.24 16.60
C GLU A 125 15.29 36.31 17.95
N LYS A 126 15.97 35.23 18.37
CA LYS A 126 16.84 35.24 19.56
C LYS A 126 17.93 36.32 19.45
N TYR A 127 18.63 36.39 18.32
CA TYR A 127 19.68 37.39 18.09
C TYR A 127 19.15 38.83 18.15
N MET A 128 17.98 39.09 17.55
CA MET A 128 17.30 40.38 17.64
C MET A 128 16.94 40.73 19.10
N THR A 129 16.45 39.77 19.88
CA THR A 129 16.18 40.01 21.32
C THR A 129 17.45 40.30 22.12
N TYR A 130 18.57 39.64 21.81
CA TYR A 130 19.86 39.93 22.42
C TYR A 130 20.31 41.37 22.16
N LEU A 131 20.29 41.82 20.91
CA LEU A 131 20.63 43.19 20.55
C LEU A 131 19.73 44.22 21.25
N ASN A 132 18.42 43.99 21.25
CA ASN A 132 17.45 44.84 21.96
C ASN A 132 17.71 44.91 23.47
N LEU A 133 18.25 43.85 24.09
CA LEU A 133 18.61 43.87 25.52
C LEU A 133 19.93 44.59 25.77
N LEU A 134 20.87 44.48 24.84
CA LEU A 134 22.19 45.10 24.92
C LEU A 134 22.11 46.64 24.74
N GLU A 135 21.18 47.11 23.92
CA GLU A 135 20.92 48.54 23.72
C GLU A 135 20.11 49.21 24.85
N LYS A 136 19.54 48.44 25.79
CA LYS A 136 18.77 49.01 26.90
C LYS A 136 19.67 49.73 27.88
N ASP A 137 19.30 50.97 28.19
CA ASP A 137 19.96 51.76 29.23
C ASP A 137 19.74 51.13 30.62
N THR A 138 20.84 50.70 31.26
CA THR A 138 20.84 50.07 32.59
C THR A 138 21.15 51.04 33.72
N LEU A 139 21.33 52.35 33.45
CA LEU A 139 21.66 53.34 34.48
C LEU A 139 20.60 53.42 35.60
N SER A 140 19.33 53.19 35.26
CA SER A 140 18.20 53.20 36.22
C SER A 140 18.03 51.89 37.01
N PHE A 141 18.81 50.84 36.71
CA PHE A 141 18.64 49.54 37.34
C PHE A 141 19.27 49.50 38.73
N SER A 142 18.56 48.91 39.69
CA SER A 142 19.16 48.49 40.96
C SER A 142 20.18 47.38 40.71
N GLU A 143 21.15 47.21 41.60
CA GLU A 143 22.22 46.21 41.47
C GLU A 143 21.71 44.80 41.19
N ALA A 144 20.71 44.32 41.95
CA ALA A 144 20.07 43.03 41.73
C ALA A 144 19.34 42.89 40.37
N LYS A 145 18.96 44.01 39.73
CA LYS A 145 18.36 44.00 38.39
C LYS A 145 19.43 43.97 37.31
N LYS A 146 20.56 44.64 37.52
CA LYS A 146 21.72 44.59 36.61
C LYS A 146 22.26 43.17 36.52
N GLU A 147 22.50 42.53 37.66
CA GLU A 147 22.98 41.15 37.71
C GLU A 147 22.05 40.18 36.96
N ARG A 148 20.72 40.33 37.10
CA ARG A 148 19.76 39.52 36.33
C ARG A 148 19.79 39.81 34.85
N HIS A 149 19.97 41.07 34.45
CA HIS A 149 20.05 41.47 33.05
C HIS A 149 21.30 40.90 32.39
N ASP A 150 22.46 41.01 33.05
CA ASP A 150 23.72 40.42 32.61
C ASP A 150 23.61 38.89 32.51
N ALA A 151 23.03 38.23 33.52
CA ALA A 151 22.82 36.78 33.50
C ALA A 151 21.87 36.33 32.36
N ILE A 152 20.88 37.14 31.97
CA ILE A 152 20.02 36.84 30.83
C ILE A 152 20.79 37.01 29.51
N LEU A 153 21.61 38.07 29.39
CA LEU A 153 22.45 38.29 28.21
C LEU A 153 23.43 37.14 28.00
N GLU A 154 24.10 36.67 29.06
CA GLU A 154 25.01 35.51 28.98
C GLU A 154 24.27 34.24 28.56
N LYS A 155 23.08 33.98 29.10
CA LYS A 155 22.28 32.81 28.71
C LYS A 155 21.92 32.85 27.23
N ILE A 156 21.42 33.98 26.73
CA ILE A 156 21.07 34.12 25.31
C ILE A 156 22.32 34.00 24.43
N ALA A 157 23.46 34.57 24.85
CA ALA A 157 24.71 34.44 24.13
C ALA A 157 25.18 32.97 24.04
N ASN A 158 25.07 32.20 25.12
CA ASN A 158 25.41 30.78 25.13
C ASN A 158 24.47 29.97 24.24
N GLU A 159 23.16 30.20 24.32
CA GLU A 159 22.18 29.53 23.43
C GLU A 159 22.44 29.82 21.95
N LEU A 160 22.87 31.03 21.59
CA LEU A 160 23.22 31.40 20.22
C LEU A 160 24.54 30.77 19.73
N ALA A 161 25.43 30.41 20.65
CA ALA A 161 26.73 29.78 20.38
C ALA A 161 26.65 28.25 20.34
N GLU A 162 25.72 27.64 21.07
CA GLU A 162 25.47 26.20 21.08
C GLU A 162 24.59 25.71 19.90
N GLU A 163 23.85 26.61 19.24
CA GLU A 163 23.03 26.36 18.03
C GLU A 163 23.78 26.57 16.69
#